data_AF-A0A0G4N7E5-F1
#
_entry.id   AF-A0A0G4N7E5-F1
#
_cell.length_a   1.000
_cell.length_b   1.000
_cell.length_c   1.000
_cell.angle_alpha   90.00
_cell.angle_beta   90.00
_cell.angle_gamma   90.00
#
_symmetry.space_group_name_H-M   'P 1'
#
loop_
_entity.id
_entity.type
_entity.pdbx_description
1 polymer ?
#
loop_
_entity_poly.entity_id
_entity_poly.type
_entity_poly.pdbx_seq_one_letter_code
_entity_poly.pdbx_strand_id
1 'polypeptide(L)'
;MSSSRPSSPAQVLPLTEKPASASYSLHPAFYIGAWIFFSNSTILFNKWLLDTAGFKYPVILTCWHLIFATVATQILARTTTLLDNRHQVKMTGRTYLRAVVPIGLLYSGSLVCSNLVYMYLSVAFIQMLKAGAPVAVLFASWAFGVADPDLNTLYNILFIVAGVALASLGEIEFSIVGFMFQVAGIVFEAVRLVMIQVLLKGDESAQKMDPLVSLYYYAPVCAVTNFFVAAIAEFHRFEYADFEKTGFVILILNASVAFGLNVASVFLIGKTSSLVMTLTGILKNILLIGVSVLIWN
;
A
#
# COMPACT_ATOMS: atom_id res chain seq x y z
N MET A 1 -27.93 2.29 76.96
CA MET A 1 -27.04 3.17 76.17
C MET A 1 -26.05 2.31 75.40
N SER A 2 -26.27 2.13 74.10
CA SER A 2 -25.27 1.56 73.17
C SER A 2 -25.55 2.15 71.80
N SER A 3 -24.80 3.20 71.45
CA SER A 3 -24.98 3.96 70.22
C SER A 3 -24.48 3.16 69.01
N SER A 4 -25.33 3.01 68.01
CA SER A 4 -24.98 2.56 66.67
C SER A 4 -24.00 3.58 66.02
N ARG A 5 -22.79 3.13 65.70
CA ARG A 5 -21.86 3.86 64.82
C ARG A 5 -22.27 3.64 63.36
N PRO A 6 -22.35 4.68 62.52
CA PRO A 6 -22.50 4.49 61.08
C PRO A 6 -21.18 3.98 60.49
N SER A 7 -21.28 2.97 59.62
CA SER A 7 -20.18 2.44 58.82
C SER A 7 -19.69 3.51 57.83
N SER A 8 -18.39 3.82 57.90
CA SER A 8 -17.72 4.72 56.95
C SER A 8 -17.69 4.07 55.55
N PRO A 9 -17.99 4.81 54.46
CA PRO A 9 -17.85 4.26 53.11
C PRO A 9 -16.37 4.05 52.78
N ALA A 10 -16.04 2.87 52.27
CA ALA A 10 -14.71 2.50 51.84
C ALA A 10 -14.14 3.54 50.86
N GLN A 11 -13.04 4.19 51.24
CA GLN A 11 -12.26 5.03 50.35
C GLN A 11 -11.74 4.19 49.19
N VAL A 12 -12.28 4.43 48.00
CA VAL A 12 -11.74 3.92 46.75
C VAL A 12 -10.41 4.65 46.53
N LEU A 13 -9.30 3.95 46.76
CA LEU A 13 -7.95 4.43 46.45
C LEU A 13 -7.93 4.91 44.99
N PRO A 14 -7.53 6.16 44.69
CA PRO A 14 -7.28 6.55 43.33
C PRO A 14 -6.09 5.73 42.84
N LEU A 15 -6.35 4.81 41.91
CA LEU A 15 -5.29 4.14 41.15
C LEU A 15 -4.43 5.26 40.55
N THR A 16 -3.22 5.40 41.10
CA THR A 16 -2.23 6.33 40.58
C THR A 16 -1.93 5.88 39.16
N GLU A 17 -2.56 6.55 38.20
CA GLU A 17 -2.27 6.40 36.79
C GLU A 17 -0.78 6.74 36.62
N LYS A 18 0.02 5.71 36.37
CA LYS A 18 1.45 5.84 36.10
C LYS A 18 1.57 6.88 34.99
N PRO A 19 2.24 8.04 35.21
CA PRO A 19 2.33 9.04 34.17
C PRO A 19 3.00 8.39 32.96
N ALA A 20 2.26 8.33 31.85
CA ALA A 20 2.82 7.95 30.57
C ALA A 20 4.07 8.81 30.37
N SER A 21 5.22 8.16 30.23
CA SER A 21 6.48 8.85 29.98
C SER A 21 6.27 9.84 28.84
N ALA A 22 6.39 11.14 29.13
CA ALA A 22 6.32 12.19 28.14
C ALA A 22 7.52 12.04 27.20
N SER A 23 7.39 11.15 26.22
CA SER A 23 8.27 11.15 25.06
C SER A 23 8.00 12.47 24.35
N TYR A 24 9.05 13.28 24.16
CA TYR A 24 9.02 14.52 23.39
C TYR A 24 8.54 14.20 21.97
N SER A 25 7.22 14.15 21.75
CA SER A 25 6.68 13.88 20.44
C SER A 25 6.73 15.16 19.64
N LEU A 26 7.53 15.15 18.56
CA LEU A 26 7.59 16.22 17.56
C LEU A 26 6.18 16.65 17.13
N HIS A 27 6.04 17.91 16.70
CA HIS A 27 4.76 18.44 16.25
C HIS A 27 4.21 17.59 15.07
N PRO A 28 2.89 17.30 14.99
CA PRO A 28 2.29 16.51 13.91
C PRO A 28 2.66 16.95 12.49
N ALA A 29 2.89 18.26 12.32
CA ALA A 29 3.37 18.86 11.07
C ALA A 29 4.70 18.26 10.55
N PHE A 30 5.61 17.86 11.45
CA PHE A 30 6.87 17.22 11.06
C PHE A 30 6.64 15.86 10.42
N TYR A 31 5.77 15.02 11.00
CA TYR A 31 5.43 13.70 10.46
C TYR A 31 4.70 13.82 9.12
N ILE A 32 3.82 14.82 9.00
CA ILE A 32 3.15 15.20 7.75
C ILE A 32 4.18 15.57 6.67
N GLY A 33 5.12 16.46 7.01
CA GLY A 33 6.18 16.90 6.09
C GLY A 33 7.09 15.74 5.66
N ALA A 34 7.50 14.89 6.60
CA ALA A 34 8.29 13.69 6.31
C ALA A 34 7.55 12.72 5.39
N TRP A 35 6.25 12.47 5.63
CA TRP A 35 5.45 11.61 4.77
C TRP A 35 5.30 12.17 3.34
N ILE A 36 5.04 13.47 3.20
CA ILE A 36 5.00 14.13 1.88
C ILE A 36 6.35 14.00 1.18
N PHE A 37 7.45 14.30 1.90
CA PHE A 37 8.80 14.24 1.37
C PHE A 37 9.12 12.83 0.86
N PHE A 38 9.02 11.80 1.71
CA PHE A 38 9.32 10.42 1.30
C PHE A 38 8.40 9.94 0.18
N SER A 39 7.12 10.32 0.18
CA SER A 39 6.20 9.93 -0.89
C SER A 39 6.59 10.56 -2.22
N ASN A 40 6.86 11.86 -2.26
CA ASN A 40 7.24 12.55 -3.49
C ASN A 40 8.62 12.11 -3.96
N SER A 41 9.59 11.98 -3.06
CA SER A 41 10.92 11.47 -3.37
C SER A 41 10.85 10.06 -3.96
N THR A 42 10.04 9.16 -3.41
CA THR A 42 9.89 7.80 -3.97
C THR A 42 9.39 7.85 -5.41
N ILE A 43 8.35 8.66 -5.69
CA ILE A 43 7.75 8.76 -7.04
C ILE A 43 8.76 9.34 -8.04
N LEU A 44 9.38 10.46 -7.70
CA LEU A 44 10.32 11.14 -8.59
C LEU A 44 11.58 10.31 -8.81
N PHE A 45 12.09 9.65 -7.76
CA PHE A 45 13.28 8.80 -7.87
C PHE A 45 13.00 7.55 -8.71
N ASN A 46 11.82 6.93 -8.56
CA ASN A 46 11.41 5.83 -9.44
C ASN A 46 11.32 6.29 -10.90
N LYS A 47 10.71 7.46 -11.16
CA LYS A 47 10.64 8.01 -12.53
C LYS A 47 12.03 8.23 -13.11
N TRP A 48 12.92 8.89 -12.37
CA TRP A 48 14.30 9.15 -12.81
C TRP A 48 15.06 7.85 -13.08
N LEU A 49 14.87 6.82 -12.25
CA LEU A 49 15.54 5.53 -12.41
C LEU A 49 15.08 4.81 -13.69
N LEU A 50 13.77 4.77 -13.92
CA LEU A 50 13.15 4.09 -15.05
C LEU A 50 13.39 4.82 -16.39
N ASP A 51 13.38 6.16 -16.38
CA ASP A 51 13.43 6.97 -17.59
C ASP A 51 14.84 7.47 -17.91
N THR A 52 15.55 8.03 -16.93
CA THR A 52 16.82 8.74 -17.12
C THR A 52 18.04 7.86 -16.83
N ALA A 53 18.02 7.08 -15.75
CA ALA A 53 19.16 6.24 -15.36
C ALA A 53 19.33 5.00 -16.26
N GLY A 54 18.26 4.62 -16.98
CA GLY A 54 18.26 3.49 -17.91
C GLY A 54 17.84 2.15 -17.29
N PHE A 55 17.43 2.13 -16.02
CA PHE A 55 16.95 0.92 -15.37
C PHE A 55 15.50 0.63 -15.77
N LYS A 56 15.26 0.20 -17.01
CA LYS A 56 13.92 0.03 -17.61
C LYS A 56 13.20 -1.27 -17.18
N TYR A 57 13.29 -1.60 -15.89
CA TYR A 57 12.79 -2.85 -15.31
C TYR A 57 11.89 -2.57 -14.09
N PRO A 58 10.64 -2.09 -14.29
CA PRO A 58 9.74 -1.71 -13.20
C PRO A 58 9.33 -2.86 -12.28
N VAL A 59 9.20 -4.10 -12.78
CA VAL A 59 8.87 -5.26 -11.93
C VAL A 59 10.09 -5.65 -11.09
N ILE A 60 11.30 -5.64 -11.67
CA ILE A 60 12.54 -5.89 -10.92
C ILE A 60 12.74 -4.81 -9.85
N LEU A 61 12.50 -3.53 -10.18
CA LEU A 61 12.59 -2.44 -9.21
C LEU A 61 11.63 -2.62 -8.03
N THR A 62 10.41 -3.05 -8.32
CA THR A 62 9.40 -3.31 -7.28
C THR A 62 9.77 -4.52 -6.43
N CYS A 63 10.29 -5.59 -7.05
CA CYS A 63 10.84 -6.75 -6.35
C CYS A 63 11.99 -6.32 -5.41
N TRP A 64 12.88 -5.45 -5.89
CA TRP A 64 13.97 -4.88 -5.10
C TRP A 64 13.47 -4.12 -3.86
N HIS A 65 12.44 -3.28 -4.00
CA HIS A 65 11.81 -2.60 -2.85
C HIS A 65 11.22 -3.57 -1.84
N LEU A 66 10.54 -4.63 -2.30
CA LEU A 66 9.91 -5.62 -1.43
C LEU A 66 10.94 -6.51 -0.71
N ILE A 67 12.04 -6.87 -1.38
CA ILE A 67 13.18 -7.57 -0.77
C ILE A 67 13.81 -6.68 0.29
N PHE A 68 14.11 -5.42 -0.06
CA PHE A 68 14.68 -4.47 0.90
C PHE A 68 13.75 -4.25 2.09
N ALA A 69 12.45 -4.04 1.86
CA ALA A 69 11.46 -3.90 2.92
C ALA A 69 11.37 -5.15 3.80
N THR A 70 11.49 -6.34 3.21
CA THR A 70 11.55 -7.60 3.97
C THR A 70 12.76 -7.61 4.89
N VAL A 71 13.96 -7.34 4.37
CA VAL A 71 15.19 -7.31 5.18
C VAL A 71 15.13 -6.22 6.25
N ALA A 72 14.73 -5.01 5.87
CA ALA A 72 14.64 -3.86 6.76
C ALA A 72 13.61 -4.06 7.87
N THR A 73 12.42 -4.62 7.58
CA THR A 73 11.43 -4.95 8.61
C THR A 73 11.92 -6.04 9.55
N GLN A 74 12.64 -7.06 9.05
CA GLN A 74 13.24 -8.11 9.89
C GLN A 74 14.32 -7.56 10.83
N ILE A 75 15.19 -6.68 10.33
CA ILE A 75 16.19 -5.97 11.14
C ILE A 75 15.49 -5.12 12.19
N LEU A 76 14.51 -4.31 11.78
CA LEU A 76 13.76 -3.44 12.67
C LEU A 76 13.04 -4.21 13.76
N ALA A 77 12.51 -5.39 13.44
CA ALA A 77 11.86 -6.29 14.40
C ALA A 77 12.82 -6.90 15.44
N ARG A 78 14.13 -6.80 15.22
CA ARG A 78 15.18 -7.25 16.15
C ARG A 78 15.82 -6.09 16.90
N THR A 79 15.91 -4.91 16.29
CA THR A 79 16.61 -3.75 16.86
C THR A 79 15.70 -2.77 17.59
N THR A 80 14.40 -2.73 17.25
CA THR A 80 13.52 -1.62 17.68
C THR A 80 12.15 -2.13 18.13
N THR A 81 11.57 -1.44 19.11
CA THR A 81 10.22 -1.70 19.65
C THR A 81 9.09 -1.27 18.70
N LEU A 82 9.40 -0.66 17.55
CA LEU A 82 8.41 -0.23 16.55
C LEU A 82 7.58 -1.40 15.98
N LEU A 83 8.07 -2.64 16.12
CA LEU A 83 7.37 -3.85 15.72
C LEU A 83 6.85 -4.68 16.90
N ASP A 84 6.85 -4.16 18.14
CA ASP A 84 6.39 -4.93 19.30
C ASP A 84 4.91 -5.32 19.24
N ASN A 85 4.10 -4.55 18.50
CA ASN A 85 2.72 -4.89 18.13
C ASN A 85 2.60 -6.23 17.39
N ARG A 86 3.70 -6.78 16.82
CA ARG A 86 3.70 -8.13 16.23
C ARG A 86 3.28 -9.22 17.22
N HIS A 87 3.60 -9.07 18.51
CA HIS A 87 3.32 -10.09 19.53
C HIS A 87 1.84 -10.12 19.92
N GLN A 88 1.10 -9.05 19.63
CA GLN A 88 -0.34 -8.97 19.83
C GLN A 88 -1.11 -9.70 18.71
N VAL A 89 -0.52 -9.80 17.53
CA VAL A 89 -1.08 -10.52 16.39
C VAL A 89 -0.59 -11.97 16.42
N LYS A 90 -1.37 -12.88 17.02
CA LYS A 90 -1.09 -14.32 16.97
C LYS A 90 -1.35 -14.85 15.55
N MET A 91 -0.41 -14.63 14.64
CA MET A 91 -0.44 -15.25 13.31
C MET A 91 0.05 -16.69 13.40
N THR A 92 -0.89 -17.62 13.54
CA THR A 92 -0.66 -19.05 13.30
C THR A 92 -0.24 -19.24 11.84
N GLY A 93 0.70 -20.16 11.56
CA GLY A 93 1.16 -20.42 10.18
C GLY A 93 0.03 -20.73 9.18
N ARG A 94 -1.09 -21.32 9.65
CA ARG A 94 -2.31 -21.51 8.85
C ARG A 94 -3.00 -20.18 8.49
N THR A 95 -3.09 -19.25 9.44
CA THR A 95 -3.65 -17.91 9.20
C THR A 95 -2.75 -17.12 8.27
N TYR A 96 -1.42 -17.23 8.43
CA TYR A 96 -0.44 -16.63 7.52
C TYR A 96 -0.63 -17.14 6.08
N LEU A 97 -0.68 -18.46 5.91
CA LEU A 97 -0.91 -19.08 4.59
C LEU A 97 -2.25 -18.67 3.98
N ARG A 98 -3.32 -18.57 4.77
CA ARG A 98 -4.66 -18.28 4.25
C ARG A 98 -4.92 -16.79 4.00
N ALA A 99 -4.29 -15.91 4.76
CA ALA A 99 -4.51 -14.46 4.66
C ALA A 99 -3.47 -13.77 3.77
N VAL A 100 -2.19 -14.15 3.87
CA VAL A 100 -1.07 -13.41 3.29
C VAL A 100 -0.67 -13.95 1.92
N VAL A 101 -0.65 -15.27 1.73
CA VAL A 101 -0.27 -15.87 0.44
C VAL A 101 -1.20 -15.44 -0.70
N PRO A 102 -2.54 -15.41 -0.54
CA PRO A 102 -3.40 -14.97 -1.62
C PRO A 102 -3.17 -13.50 -2.00
N ILE A 103 -2.78 -12.63 -1.06
CA ILE A 103 -2.42 -11.24 -1.36
C ILE A 103 -1.23 -11.18 -2.33
N GLY A 104 -0.18 -11.97 -2.07
CA GLY A 104 0.99 -12.04 -2.94
C GLY A 104 0.69 -12.66 -4.30
N LEU A 105 -0.20 -13.66 -4.36
CA LEU A 105 -0.64 -14.28 -5.61
C LEU A 105 -1.50 -13.33 -6.45
N LEU A 106 -2.47 -12.66 -5.84
CA LEU A 106 -3.29 -11.64 -6.51
C LEU A 106 -2.44 -10.50 -7.05
N TYR A 107 -1.42 -10.08 -6.30
CA TYR A 107 -0.48 -9.06 -6.76
C TYR A 107 0.31 -9.51 -8.00
N SER A 108 0.80 -10.74 -8.00
CA SER A 108 1.51 -11.27 -9.18
C SER A 108 0.57 -11.48 -10.36
N GLY A 109 -0.64 -11.96 -10.12
CA GLY A 109 -1.68 -12.04 -11.14
C GLY A 109 -1.99 -10.68 -11.75
N SER A 110 -2.16 -9.63 -10.92
CA SER A 110 -2.44 -8.28 -11.41
C SER A 110 -1.28 -7.71 -12.24
N LEU A 111 -0.03 -7.99 -11.86
CA LEU A 111 1.16 -7.62 -12.63
C LEU A 111 1.24 -8.33 -13.97
N VAL A 112 1.07 -9.66 -14.00
CA VAL A 112 1.10 -10.43 -15.25
C VAL A 112 0.01 -9.94 -16.20
N CYS A 113 -1.23 -9.83 -15.72
CA CYS A 113 -2.34 -9.30 -16.51
C CYS A 113 -2.02 -7.89 -17.03
N SER A 114 -1.60 -6.97 -16.16
CA SER A 114 -1.30 -5.58 -16.56
C SER A 114 -0.20 -5.48 -17.60
N ASN A 115 0.79 -6.38 -17.59
CA ASN A 115 1.86 -6.41 -18.59
C ASN A 115 1.40 -7.03 -19.92
N LEU A 116 0.60 -8.11 -19.88
CA LEU A 116 0.10 -8.76 -21.10
C LEU A 116 -0.83 -7.84 -21.90
N VAL A 117 -1.58 -6.96 -21.23
CA VAL A 117 -2.53 -6.05 -21.89
C VAL A 117 -1.87 -5.12 -22.90
N TYR A 118 -0.63 -4.66 -22.65
CA TYR A 118 0.09 -3.77 -23.57
C TYR A 118 0.39 -4.42 -24.93
N MET A 119 0.31 -5.75 -25.05
CA MET A 119 0.45 -6.44 -26.34
C MET A 119 -0.84 -6.44 -27.17
N TYR A 120 -1.98 -6.07 -26.57
CA TYR A 120 -3.29 -6.20 -27.20
C TYR A 120 -4.05 -4.87 -27.27
N LEU A 121 -3.81 -3.93 -26.36
CA LEU A 121 -4.54 -2.67 -26.27
C LEU A 121 -3.59 -1.46 -26.29
N SER A 122 -4.11 -0.34 -26.80
CA SER A 122 -3.41 0.94 -26.75
C SER A 122 -3.25 1.44 -25.31
N VAL A 123 -2.17 2.17 -25.03
CA VAL A 123 -1.92 2.74 -23.69
C VAL A 123 -3.08 3.64 -23.25
N ALA A 124 -3.64 4.44 -24.17
CA ALA A 124 -4.76 5.31 -23.87
C ALA A 124 -5.99 4.51 -23.43
N PHE A 125 -6.34 3.44 -24.16
CA PHE A 125 -7.46 2.60 -23.81
C PHE A 125 -7.27 1.86 -22.49
N ILE A 126 -6.04 1.39 -22.20
CA ILE A 126 -5.70 0.80 -20.89
C ILE A 126 -5.98 1.78 -19.74
N GLN A 127 -5.59 3.05 -19.87
CA GLN A 127 -5.85 4.05 -18.84
C GLN A 127 -7.35 4.35 -18.69
N MET A 128 -8.09 4.38 -19.81
CA MET A 128 -9.56 4.52 -19.78
C MET A 128 -10.21 3.35 -19.02
N LEU A 129 -9.79 2.11 -19.29
CA LEU A 129 -10.27 0.94 -18.55
C LEU A 129 -9.88 0.99 -17.06
N LYS A 130 -8.67 1.46 -16.73
CA LYS A 130 -8.23 1.64 -15.33
C LYS A 130 -9.04 2.67 -14.56
N ALA A 131 -9.63 3.67 -15.23
CA ALA A 131 -10.57 4.58 -14.58
C ALA A 131 -11.80 3.85 -14.01
N GLY A 132 -12.11 2.65 -14.52
CA GLY A 132 -13.11 1.73 -13.99
C GLY A 132 -12.70 0.98 -12.71
N ALA A 133 -11.46 1.09 -12.23
CA ALA A 133 -10.99 0.37 -11.03
C ALA A 133 -11.85 0.57 -9.76
N PRO A 134 -12.41 1.77 -9.47
CA PRO A 134 -13.28 1.96 -8.32
C PRO A 134 -14.48 1.02 -8.29
N VAL A 135 -14.99 0.61 -9.46
CA VAL A 135 -16.10 -0.34 -9.58
C VAL A 135 -15.70 -1.69 -8.98
N ALA A 136 -14.56 -2.24 -9.42
CA ALA A 136 -14.05 -3.51 -8.91
C ALA A 136 -13.72 -3.44 -7.41
N VAL A 137 -13.17 -2.32 -6.94
CA VAL A 137 -12.89 -2.10 -5.51
C VAL A 137 -14.17 -2.06 -4.69
N LEU A 138 -15.24 -1.42 -5.16
CA LEU A 138 -16.52 -1.43 -4.44
C LEU A 138 -17.10 -2.85 -4.38
N PHE A 139 -17.17 -3.56 -5.50
CA PHE A 139 -17.70 -4.92 -5.52
C PHE A 139 -16.89 -5.85 -4.62
N ALA A 140 -15.56 -5.76 -4.64
CA ALA A 140 -14.71 -6.51 -3.73
C ALA A 140 -14.94 -6.09 -2.26
N SER A 141 -15.06 -4.79 -1.98
CA SER A 141 -15.31 -4.30 -0.62
C SER A 141 -16.64 -4.80 -0.06
N TRP A 142 -17.69 -4.80 -0.89
CA TRP A 142 -19.00 -5.34 -0.55
C TRP A 142 -18.95 -6.86 -0.34
N ALA A 143 -18.32 -7.59 -1.25
CA ALA A 143 -18.18 -9.05 -1.17
C ALA A 143 -17.41 -9.51 0.09
N PHE A 144 -16.44 -8.71 0.56
CA PHE A 144 -15.68 -8.97 1.79
C PHE A 144 -16.30 -8.31 3.04
N GLY A 145 -17.49 -7.70 2.94
CA GLY A 145 -18.19 -7.08 4.08
C GLY A 145 -17.49 -5.86 4.67
N VAL A 146 -16.66 -5.17 3.88
CA VAL A 146 -15.82 -4.05 4.32
C VAL A 146 -16.58 -2.72 4.31
N ALA A 147 -17.54 -2.58 3.38
CA ALA A 147 -18.39 -1.40 3.22
C ALA A 147 -19.69 -1.78 2.51
N ASP A 148 -20.80 -1.21 2.96
CA ASP A 148 -22.09 -1.35 2.28
C ASP A 148 -22.26 -0.27 1.20
N PRO A 149 -22.73 -0.65 -0.01
CA PRO A 149 -22.91 0.29 -1.10
C PRO A 149 -24.11 1.22 -0.84
N ASP A 150 -23.85 2.52 -0.74
CA ASP A 150 -24.91 3.55 -0.76
C ASP A 150 -25.45 3.80 -2.17
N LEU A 151 -26.71 4.22 -2.30
CA LEU A 151 -27.36 4.49 -3.59
C LEU A 151 -26.62 5.55 -4.41
N ASN A 152 -26.04 6.57 -3.76
CA ASN A 152 -25.24 7.58 -4.45
C ASN A 152 -23.96 6.98 -5.04
N THR A 153 -23.34 6.03 -4.33
CA THR A 153 -22.14 5.33 -4.80
C THR A 153 -22.47 4.44 -6.01
N LEU A 154 -23.64 3.79 -5.98
CA LEU A 154 -24.13 2.99 -7.09
C LEU A 154 -24.39 3.82 -8.35
N TYR A 155 -24.96 5.02 -8.21
CA TYR A 155 -25.13 5.96 -9.34
C TYR A 155 -23.79 6.37 -9.96
N ASN A 156 -22.81 6.75 -9.13
CA ASN A 156 -21.47 7.12 -9.60
C ASN A 156 -20.79 5.96 -10.36
N ILE A 157 -21.00 4.71 -9.91
CA ILE A 157 -20.48 3.53 -10.58
C ILE A 157 -21.14 3.29 -11.92
N LEU A 158 -22.47 3.43 -12.01
CA LEU A 158 -23.17 3.30 -13.28
C LEU A 158 -22.64 4.31 -14.30
N PHE A 159 -22.34 5.53 -13.87
CA PHE A 159 -21.72 6.54 -14.72
C PHE A 159 -20.32 6.12 -15.20
N ILE A 160 -19.47 5.59 -14.32
CA ILE A 160 -18.13 5.07 -14.69
C ILE A 160 -18.25 3.91 -15.68
N VAL A 161 -19.16 2.96 -15.44
CA VAL A 161 -19.38 1.80 -16.33
C VAL A 161 -19.85 2.26 -17.71
N ALA A 162 -20.76 3.24 -17.77
CA ALA A 162 -21.20 3.84 -19.04
C ALA A 162 -20.03 4.52 -19.78
N GLY A 163 -19.17 5.26 -19.06
CA GLY A 163 -17.97 5.87 -19.63
C GLY A 163 -16.99 4.85 -20.20
N VAL A 164 -16.74 3.76 -19.47
CA VAL A 164 -15.89 2.64 -19.92
C VAL A 164 -16.49 1.93 -21.14
N ALA A 165 -17.81 1.71 -21.16
CA ALA A 165 -18.49 1.11 -22.30
C ALA A 165 -18.41 2.00 -23.55
N LEU A 166 -18.67 3.30 -23.39
CA LEU A 166 -18.56 4.27 -24.49
C LEU A 166 -17.13 4.36 -25.02
N ALA A 167 -16.13 4.40 -24.14
CA ALA A 167 -14.72 4.37 -24.54
C ALA A 167 -14.36 3.09 -25.30
N SER A 168 -14.92 1.94 -24.91
CA SER A 168 -14.70 0.66 -25.60
C SER A 168 -15.31 0.63 -26.99
N LEU A 169 -16.43 1.33 -27.22
CA LEU A 169 -17.04 1.47 -28.55
C LEU A 169 -16.24 2.40 -29.48
N GLY A 170 -15.49 3.35 -28.92
CA GLY A 170 -14.66 4.29 -29.67
C GLY A 170 -13.27 3.75 -30.03
N GLU A 171 -12.87 2.59 -29.50
CA GLU A 171 -11.54 2.04 -29.73
C GLU A 171 -11.45 1.33 -31.09
N ILE A 172 -10.54 1.81 -31.94
CA ILE A 172 -10.36 1.32 -33.31
C ILE A 172 -9.69 -0.08 -33.33
N GLU A 173 -8.77 -0.32 -32.39
CA GLU A 173 -8.03 -1.60 -32.26
C GLU A 173 -8.52 -2.41 -31.05
N PHE A 174 -9.83 -2.54 -30.88
CA PHE A 174 -10.39 -3.27 -29.75
C PHE A 174 -10.08 -4.78 -29.82
N SER A 175 -9.26 -5.27 -28.88
CA SER A 175 -9.01 -6.70 -28.66
C SER A 175 -9.74 -7.21 -27.43
N ILE A 176 -10.67 -8.16 -27.62
CA ILE A 176 -11.40 -8.80 -26.52
C ILE A 176 -10.46 -9.52 -25.55
N VAL A 177 -9.38 -10.12 -26.06
CA VAL A 177 -8.38 -10.81 -25.22
C VAL A 177 -7.67 -9.81 -24.31
N GLY A 178 -7.22 -8.69 -24.88
CA GLY A 178 -6.61 -7.60 -24.12
C GLY A 178 -7.57 -7.00 -23.09
N PHE A 179 -8.83 -6.79 -23.47
CA PHE A 179 -9.87 -6.30 -22.57
C PHE A 179 -10.08 -7.24 -21.37
N MET A 180 -10.16 -8.55 -21.62
CA MET A 180 -10.33 -9.55 -20.55
C MET A 180 -9.13 -9.58 -19.60
N PHE A 181 -7.89 -9.51 -20.13
CA PHE A 181 -6.70 -9.39 -19.27
C PHE A 181 -6.73 -8.10 -18.44
N GLN A 182 -7.19 -6.98 -19.01
CA GLN A 182 -7.23 -5.70 -18.32
C GLN A 182 -8.24 -5.71 -17.18
N VAL A 183 -9.45 -6.24 -17.44
CA VAL A 183 -10.49 -6.41 -16.41
C VAL A 183 -10.02 -7.37 -15.32
N ALA A 184 -9.40 -8.50 -15.68
CA ALA A 184 -8.85 -9.44 -14.71
C ALA A 184 -7.76 -8.79 -13.83
N GLY A 185 -6.86 -8.02 -14.43
CA GLY A 185 -5.83 -7.27 -13.70
C GLY A 185 -6.42 -6.27 -12.70
N ILE A 186 -7.47 -5.54 -13.12
CA ILE A 186 -8.22 -4.61 -12.24
C ILE A 186 -8.88 -5.36 -11.08
N VAL A 187 -9.51 -6.52 -11.35
CA VAL A 187 -10.16 -7.33 -10.30
C VAL A 187 -9.14 -7.88 -9.31
N PHE A 188 -8.02 -8.44 -9.78
CA PHE A 188 -6.97 -8.94 -8.89
C PHE A 188 -6.39 -7.83 -8.02
N GLU A 189 -6.16 -6.66 -8.59
CA GLU A 189 -5.69 -5.49 -7.85
C GLU A 189 -6.71 -5.01 -6.81
N ALA A 190 -8.00 -4.97 -7.18
CA ALA A 190 -9.07 -4.60 -6.27
C ALA A 190 -9.21 -5.56 -5.09
N VAL A 191 -9.25 -6.87 -5.35
CA VAL A 191 -9.34 -7.90 -4.30
C VAL A 191 -8.11 -7.84 -3.39
N ARG A 192 -6.90 -7.67 -3.97
CA ARG A 192 -5.66 -7.49 -3.21
C ARG A 192 -5.75 -6.30 -2.25
N LEU A 193 -6.20 -5.14 -2.74
CA LEU A 193 -6.35 -3.93 -1.93
C LEU A 193 -7.35 -4.13 -0.78
N VAL A 194 -8.50 -4.75 -1.06
CA VAL A 194 -9.51 -5.05 -0.05
C VAL A 194 -9.00 -6.07 0.97
N MET A 195 -8.29 -7.11 0.55
CA MET A 195 -7.67 -8.07 1.47
C MET A 195 -6.63 -7.41 2.38
N ILE A 196 -5.81 -6.50 1.86
CA ILE A 196 -4.88 -5.70 2.66
C ILE A 196 -5.65 -4.81 3.64
N GLN A 197 -6.76 -4.21 3.21
CA GLN A 197 -7.61 -3.40 4.07
C GLN A 197 -8.26 -4.22 5.20
N VAL A 198 -8.74 -5.43 4.91
CA VAL A 198 -9.26 -6.37 5.92
C VAL A 198 -8.15 -6.74 6.90
N LEU A 199 -6.95 -7.03 6.42
CA LEU A 199 -5.80 -7.34 7.26
C LEU A 199 -5.41 -6.15 8.17
N LEU A 200 -5.49 -4.91 7.66
CA LEU A 200 -5.17 -3.70 8.42
C LEU A 200 -6.26 -3.30 9.43
N LYS A 201 -7.55 -3.48 9.08
CA LYS A 201 -8.68 -3.13 9.94
C LYS A 201 -8.75 -4.00 11.20
N GLY A 202 -8.20 -5.21 11.16
CA GLY A 202 -8.25 -6.16 12.26
C GLY A 202 -9.60 -6.87 12.35
N ASP A 203 -9.59 -8.10 12.85
CA ASP A 203 -10.80 -8.83 13.28
C ASP A 203 -11.30 -8.22 14.61
N GLU A 204 -12.55 -8.43 15.04
CA GLU A 204 -13.04 -7.93 16.34
C GLU A 204 -12.16 -8.39 17.53
N SER A 205 -11.34 -9.42 17.32
CA SER A 205 -10.37 -9.99 18.26
C SER A 205 -8.89 -9.67 17.98
N ALA A 206 -8.56 -9.05 16.84
CA ALA A 206 -7.19 -8.66 16.47
C ALA A 206 -7.11 -7.13 16.30
N GLN A 207 -6.36 -6.47 17.19
CA GLN A 207 -6.24 -5.01 17.18
C GLN A 207 -5.72 -4.47 15.83
N LYS A 208 -6.07 -3.21 15.50
CA LYS A 208 -5.63 -2.47 14.31
C LYS A 208 -4.14 -2.72 14.02
N MET A 209 -3.84 -3.31 12.86
CA MET A 209 -2.46 -3.59 12.47
C MET A 209 -1.82 -2.35 11.84
N ASP A 210 -0.68 -1.93 12.38
CA ASP A 210 0.12 -0.87 11.77
C ASP A 210 0.59 -1.28 10.37
N PRO A 211 0.62 -0.37 9.38
CA PRO A 211 1.10 -0.68 8.03
C PRO A 211 2.46 -1.36 7.97
N LEU A 212 3.38 -1.05 8.90
CA LEU A 212 4.71 -1.63 8.97
C LEU A 212 4.68 -3.08 9.48
N VAL A 213 3.75 -3.42 10.38
CA VAL A 213 3.52 -4.80 10.82
C VAL A 213 2.90 -5.60 9.67
N SER A 214 1.93 -5.03 8.95
CA SER A 214 1.38 -5.67 7.76
C SER A 214 2.45 -5.88 6.68
N LEU A 215 3.31 -4.88 6.45
CA LEU A 215 4.43 -4.97 5.51
C LEU A 215 5.39 -6.11 5.87
N TYR A 216 5.73 -6.27 7.15
CA TYR A 216 6.55 -7.40 7.63
C TYR A 216 5.97 -8.76 7.23
N TYR A 217 4.65 -8.91 7.25
CA TYR A 217 4.00 -10.17 6.93
C TYR A 217 3.86 -10.43 5.43
N TYR A 218 3.38 -9.45 4.63
CA TYR A 218 3.12 -9.67 3.20
C TYR A 218 4.32 -9.38 2.29
N ALA A 219 5.27 -8.52 2.67
CA ALA A 219 6.41 -8.18 1.81
C ALA A 219 7.23 -9.41 1.37
N PRO A 220 7.53 -10.41 2.22
CA PRO A 220 8.28 -11.59 1.80
C PRO A 220 7.56 -12.41 0.73
N VAL A 221 6.25 -12.62 0.91
CA VAL A 221 5.42 -13.34 -0.07
C VAL A 221 5.37 -12.57 -1.37
N CYS A 222 5.07 -11.26 -1.31
CA CYS A 222 5.04 -10.41 -2.49
C CYS A 222 6.40 -10.36 -3.20
N ALA A 223 7.52 -10.33 -2.47
CA ALA A 223 8.86 -10.36 -3.04
C ALA A 223 9.10 -11.66 -3.82
N VAL A 224 8.77 -12.81 -3.23
CA VAL A 224 8.91 -14.13 -3.88
C VAL A 224 8.02 -14.22 -5.11
N THR A 225 6.74 -13.85 -4.99
CA THR A 225 5.81 -13.93 -6.13
C THR A 225 6.21 -12.94 -7.24
N ASN A 226 6.66 -11.73 -6.89
CA ASN A 226 7.19 -10.76 -7.86
C ASN A 226 8.48 -11.22 -8.51
N PHE A 227 9.34 -11.94 -7.80
CA PHE A 227 10.56 -12.49 -8.38
C PHE A 227 10.22 -13.47 -9.52
N PHE A 228 9.20 -14.32 -9.35
CA PHE A 228 8.73 -15.19 -10.43
C PHE A 228 8.17 -14.39 -11.62
N VAL A 229 7.40 -13.32 -11.36
CA VAL A 229 6.89 -12.45 -12.44
C VAL A 229 8.03 -11.75 -13.17
N ALA A 230 9.01 -11.20 -12.43
CA ALA A 230 10.20 -10.59 -12.98
C ALA A 230 11.00 -11.59 -13.83
N ALA A 231 11.09 -12.85 -13.40
CA ALA A 231 11.77 -13.90 -14.14
C ALA A 231 11.15 -14.18 -15.51
N ILE A 232 9.82 -14.14 -15.59
CA ILE A 232 9.12 -14.36 -16.85
C ILE A 232 9.15 -13.10 -17.72
N ALA A 233 8.86 -11.93 -17.14
CA ALA A 233 8.61 -10.70 -17.88
C ALA A 233 9.87 -9.90 -18.23
N GLU A 234 10.83 -9.79 -17.31
CA GLU A 234 11.93 -8.82 -17.40
C GLU A 234 13.33 -9.45 -17.39
N PHE A 235 13.54 -10.61 -16.77
CA PHE A 235 14.88 -11.24 -16.72
C PHE A 235 15.43 -11.61 -18.10
N HIS A 236 14.59 -11.92 -19.08
CA HIS A 236 15.05 -12.16 -20.47
C HIS A 236 15.67 -10.91 -21.12
N ARG A 237 15.26 -9.72 -20.67
CA ARG A 237 15.75 -8.42 -21.17
C ARG A 237 16.77 -7.79 -20.24
N PHE A 238 16.96 -8.37 -19.05
CA PHE A 238 17.80 -7.79 -18.01
C PHE A 238 19.28 -7.93 -18.38
N GLU A 239 19.92 -6.80 -18.60
CA GLU A 239 21.36 -6.74 -18.82
C GLU A 239 22.07 -6.31 -17.54
N TYR A 240 23.11 -7.05 -17.15
CA TYR A 240 23.91 -6.72 -15.98
C TYR A 240 24.57 -5.33 -16.08
N ALA A 241 24.86 -4.89 -17.31
CA ALA A 241 25.42 -3.57 -17.59
C ALA A 241 24.47 -2.42 -17.15
N ASP A 242 23.16 -2.60 -17.26
CA ASP A 242 22.18 -1.59 -16.80
C ASP A 242 22.17 -1.47 -15.27
N PHE A 243 22.38 -2.59 -14.58
CA PHE A 243 22.52 -2.63 -13.12
C PHE A 243 23.80 -1.95 -12.65
N GLU A 244 24.94 -2.22 -13.31
CA GLU A 244 26.20 -1.56 -13.01
C GLU A 244 26.14 -0.05 -13.26
N LYS A 245 25.55 0.36 -14.39
CA LYS A 245 25.38 1.77 -14.77
C LYS A 245 24.49 2.53 -13.78
N THR A 246 23.39 1.90 -13.35
CA THR A 246 22.50 2.49 -12.35
C THR A 246 23.17 2.55 -10.99
N GLY A 247 24.01 1.56 -10.67
CA GLY A 247 24.77 1.49 -9.43
C GLY A 247 23.98 0.92 -8.27
N PHE A 248 24.55 -0.09 -7.61
CA PHE A 248 23.95 -0.77 -6.46
C PHE A 248 23.56 0.19 -5.32
N VAL A 249 24.40 1.19 -5.05
CA VAL A 249 24.17 2.18 -3.99
C VAL A 249 22.92 3.01 -4.27
N ILE A 250 22.70 3.41 -5.52
CA ILE A 250 21.53 4.20 -5.94
C ILE A 250 20.25 3.36 -5.76
N LEU A 251 20.30 2.08 -6.11
CA LEU A 251 19.19 1.15 -5.90
C LEU A 251 18.87 0.96 -4.40
N ILE A 252 19.89 0.85 -3.55
CA ILE A 252 19.70 0.80 -2.09
C ILE A 252 19.08 2.11 -1.59
N LEU A 253 19.57 3.26 -2.02
CA LEU A 253 19.04 4.56 -1.62
C LEU A 253 17.59 4.72 -2.03
N ASN A 254 17.25 4.35 -3.27
CA ASN A 254 15.89 4.38 -3.78
C ASN A 254 14.96 3.47 -2.96
N ALA A 255 15.37 2.23 -2.66
CA ALA A 255 14.62 1.34 -1.79
C ALA A 255 14.51 1.84 -0.33
N SER A 256 15.55 2.50 0.17
CA SER A 256 15.57 3.10 1.51
C SER A 256 14.58 4.26 1.62
N VAL A 257 14.47 5.08 0.58
CA VAL A 257 13.45 6.15 0.50
C VAL A 257 12.04 5.57 0.46
N ALA A 258 11.82 4.52 -0.35
CA ALA A 258 10.54 3.81 -0.40
C ALA A 258 10.16 3.14 0.94
N PHE A 259 11.15 2.58 1.65
CA PHE A 259 10.94 2.05 3.00
C PHE A 259 10.67 3.17 4.02
N GLY A 260 11.37 4.30 3.91
CA GLY A 260 11.17 5.49 4.72
C GLY A 260 9.73 6.01 4.65
N LEU A 261 9.09 5.93 3.49
CA LEU A 261 7.65 6.23 3.32
C LEU A 261 6.77 5.34 4.20
N ASN A 262 7.06 4.03 4.27
CA ASN A 262 6.29 3.09 5.10
C ASN A 262 6.44 3.40 6.59
N VAL A 263 7.67 3.71 7.02
CA VAL A 263 7.96 4.10 8.41
C VAL A 263 7.27 5.43 8.75
N ALA A 264 7.39 6.45 7.88
CA ALA A 264 6.73 7.74 8.06
C ALA A 264 5.20 7.59 8.12
N SER A 265 4.62 6.67 7.33
CA SER A 265 3.17 6.40 7.33
C SER A 265 2.69 5.86 8.68
N VAL A 266 3.45 4.97 9.34
CA VAL A 266 3.08 4.47 10.67
C VAL A 266 3.12 5.58 11.73
N PHE A 267 4.18 6.38 11.74
CA PHE A 267 4.26 7.50 12.67
C PHE A 267 3.17 8.54 12.42
N LEU A 268 2.80 8.77 11.16
CA LEU A 268 1.73 9.68 10.79
C LEU A 268 0.37 9.18 11.27
N ILE A 269 0.04 7.90 11.07
CA ILE A 269 -1.22 7.29 11.51
C ILE A 269 -1.36 7.38 13.04
N GLY A 270 -0.27 7.15 13.78
CA GLY A 270 -0.27 7.26 15.24
C GLY A 270 -0.45 8.69 15.77
N LYS A 271 -0.31 9.72 14.93
CA LYS A 271 -0.30 11.14 15.35
C LYS A 271 -1.33 12.02 14.64
N THR A 272 -2.06 11.51 13.65
CA THR A 272 -3.02 12.29 12.85
C THR A 272 -4.35 11.56 12.69
N SER A 273 -5.39 12.32 12.35
CA SER A 273 -6.70 11.76 12.04
C SER A 273 -6.81 11.39 10.55
N SER A 274 -7.73 10.49 10.22
CA SER A 274 -8.02 10.11 8.84
C SER A 274 -8.36 11.31 7.95
N LEU A 275 -9.01 12.35 8.50
CA LEU A 275 -9.31 13.59 7.79
C LEU A 275 -8.04 14.37 7.42
N VAL A 276 -7.09 14.48 8.35
CA VAL A 276 -5.81 15.16 8.12
C VAL A 276 -4.98 14.43 7.06
N MET A 277 -4.99 13.10 7.08
CA MET A 277 -4.32 12.29 6.05
C MET A 277 -4.89 12.56 4.64
N THR A 278 -6.22 12.65 4.50
CA THR A 278 -6.87 12.95 3.21
C THR A 278 -6.52 14.34 2.70
N LEU A 279 -6.64 15.38 3.55
CA LEU A 279 -6.30 16.76 3.18
C LEU A 279 -4.81 16.91 2.81
N THR A 280 -3.94 16.27 3.58
CA THR A 280 -2.50 16.23 3.30
C THR A 280 -2.20 15.52 1.99
N GLY A 281 -2.94 14.45 1.65
CA GLY A 281 -2.82 13.74 0.38
C GLY A 281 -3.07 14.63 -0.83
N ILE A 282 -4.01 15.59 -0.73
CA ILE A 282 -4.27 16.57 -1.79
C ILE A 282 -3.08 17.51 -1.95
N LEU A 283 -2.58 18.09 -0.85
CA LEU A 283 -1.39 18.97 -0.87
C LEU A 283 -0.16 18.26 -1.45
N LYS A 284 0.04 17.00 -1.05
CA LYS A 284 1.10 16.13 -1.59
C LYS A 284 1.03 16.05 -3.11
N ASN A 285 -0.15 15.80 -3.67
CA ASN A 285 -0.34 15.66 -5.11
C ASN A 285 -0.07 16.98 -5.86
N ILE A 286 -0.51 18.12 -5.32
CA ILE A 286 -0.24 19.44 -5.91
C ILE A 286 1.28 19.70 -5.95
N LEU A 287 1.98 19.44 -4.85
CA LEU A 287 3.43 19.59 -4.76
C LEU A 287 4.16 18.67 -5.75
N LEU A 288 3.71 17.41 -5.86
CA LEU A 288 4.27 16.45 -6.80
C LEU A 288 4.17 16.94 -8.25
N ILE A 289 3.01 17.46 -8.65
CA ILE A 289 2.79 18.01 -10.00
C ILE A 289 3.73 19.19 -10.24
N GLY A 290 3.79 20.15 -9.31
CA GLY A 290 4.66 21.32 -9.44
C GLY A 290 6.15 20.96 -9.58
N VAL A 291 6.64 20.05 -8.73
CA VAL A 291 8.03 19.58 -8.78
C VAL A 291 8.31 18.76 -10.04
N SER A 292 7.37 17.88 -10.46
CA SER A 292 7.55 17.08 -11.67
C SER A 292 7.64 17.95 -12.93
N VAL A 293 6.88 19.04 -13.02
CA VAL A 293 6.97 19.99 -14.14
C VAL A 293 8.29 20.74 -14.11
N LEU A 294 8.79 21.14 -12.93
CA LEU A 294 10.05 21.87 -12.83
C LEU A 294 11.28 21.02 -13.21
N ILE A 295 11.25 19.71 -12.94
CA ILE A 295 12.37 18.80 -13.22
C ILE A 295 12.33 18.25 -14.66
N TRP A 296 11.14 18.08 -15.25
CA TRP A 296 10.95 17.40 -16.55
C TRP A 296 10.29 18.27 -17.65
N ASN A 297 10.19 19.60 -17.46
CA ASN A 297 10.09 20.53 -18.59
C ASN A 297 11.48 20.73 -19.22
#